data_AF-A0A7C1LQU6-F1
#
_entry.id   AF-A0A7C1LQU6-F1
#
_cell.length_a   1.000
_cell.length_b   1.000
_cell.length_c   1.000
_cell.angle_alpha   90.00
_cell.angle_beta   90.00
_cell.angle_gamma   90.00
#
_symmetry.space_group_name_H-M   'P 1'
#
loop_
_entity.id
_entity.type
_entity.pdbx_description
1 polymer ?
#
loop_
_entity_poly.entity_id
_entity_poly.type
_entity_poly.pdbx_seq_one_letter_code
_entity_poly.pdbx_strand_id
1 'polypeptide(L)'
;MPTIEQQPLPEIKRYPKYGEQQRGLYSLNLRSGKRKIQKIRAKGSFDRDDLYWFTTFETLDGFFQNGGGMTFDSDGRGVKMTTAASTNDEQRVYKTFGTYAPDKMTWNKDRKIKFKFSVDSVTAINLWLGNGILSSATTKHIGIKLVDNALTGTIADGSTEATLSLGNITATTIYEIEIRLIAGVSVEFLLDGVSKGFIVTNLPTGSAIASTYLLWLSVTTTENVAKVLQVGYFETWQLE
;
A
#
# COMPACT_ATOMS: atom_id res chain seq x y z
N MET A 1 27.57 -41.73 -33.72
CA MET A 1 26.70 -41.46 -32.55
C MET A 1 26.96 -40.02 -32.14
N PRO A 2 25.93 -39.15 -32.07
CA PRO A 2 26.15 -37.75 -31.72
C PRO A 2 26.46 -37.63 -30.22
N THR A 3 27.55 -36.93 -29.91
CA THR A 3 27.97 -36.62 -28.55
C THR A 3 27.05 -35.56 -27.99
N ILE A 4 26.23 -35.91 -27.00
CA ILE A 4 25.38 -34.95 -26.28
C ILE A 4 26.29 -34.20 -25.30
N GLU A 5 26.59 -32.95 -25.63
CA GLU A 5 27.32 -32.04 -24.74
C GLU A 5 26.38 -31.63 -23.60
N GLN A 6 26.62 -32.16 -22.40
CA GLN A 6 25.84 -31.80 -21.21
C GLN A 6 26.11 -30.35 -20.84
N GLN A 7 25.11 -29.49 -20.98
CA GLN A 7 25.22 -28.13 -20.47
C GLN A 7 25.23 -28.14 -18.93
N PRO A 8 26.11 -27.36 -18.29
CA PRO A 8 26.19 -27.29 -16.84
C PRO A 8 24.89 -26.72 -16.27
N LEU A 9 24.41 -27.34 -15.19
CA LEU A 9 23.24 -26.86 -14.45
C LEU A 9 23.47 -25.42 -13.97
N PRO A 10 22.45 -24.55 -14.00
CA PRO A 10 22.56 -23.19 -13.52
C PRO A 10 22.97 -23.18 -12.04
N GLU A 11 23.93 -22.32 -11.72
CA GLU A 11 24.49 -22.19 -10.39
C GLU A 11 23.40 -21.76 -9.38
N ILE A 12 23.09 -22.64 -8.43
CA ILE A 12 22.17 -22.32 -7.34
C ILE A 12 22.88 -21.31 -6.43
N LYS A 13 22.57 -20.02 -6.57
CA LYS A 13 23.01 -18.97 -5.63
C LYS A 13 22.46 -19.30 -4.24
N ARG A 14 23.32 -19.86 -3.38
CA ARG A 14 23.01 -20.05 -1.96
C ARG A 14 23.22 -18.72 -1.25
N TYR A 15 22.15 -18.13 -0.73
CA TYR A 15 22.23 -16.91 0.06
C TYR A 15 23.07 -17.14 1.33
N PRO A 16 23.99 -16.23 1.68
CA PRO A 16 24.79 -16.35 2.88
C PRO A 16 23.92 -16.28 4.15
N LYS A 17 24.20 -17.16 5.11
CA LYS A 17 23.58 -17.12 6.44
C LYS A 17 24.08 -15.91 7.23
N TYR A 18 23.12 -15.25 7.88
CA TYR A 18 23.22 -14.08 8.75
C TYR A 18 24.49 -13.97 9.62
N GLY A 19 25.22 -12.87 9.45
CA GLY A 19 25.77 -12.09 10.57
C GLY A 19 27.29 -12.03 10.75
N GLU A 20 27.88 -10.93 10.30
CA GLU A 20 28.99 -10.22 10.98
C GLU A 20 28.70 -8.72 10.99
N GLN A 21 28.79 -8.10 12.18
CA GLN A 21 28.52 -6.68 12.43
C GLN A 21 29.62 -6.06 13.29
N GLN A 22 29.87 -4.76 13.09
CA GLN A 22 30.45 -3.86 14.08
C GLN A 22 29.37 -3.14 14.92
N ARG A 23 29.80 -2.47 16.00
CA ARG A 23 29.19 -2.46 17.36
C ARG A 23 28.52 -1.15 17.76
N GLY A 24 27.41 -1.22 18.52
CA GLY A 24 26.88 -0.14 19.36
C GLY A 24 26.37 -0.68 20.72
N LEU A 25 26.69 0.01 21.82
CA LEU A 25 26.37 -0.39 23.20
C LEU A 25 25.11 0.33 23.70
N TYR A 26 24.12 -0.40 24.21
CA TYR A 26 22.99 0.17 24.95
C TYR A 26 22.92 -0.40 26.37
N SER A 27 22.60 0.45 27.35
CA SER A 27 22.39 0.07 28.75
C SER A 27 20.95 0.31 29.16
N LEU A 28 20.27 -0.72 29.68
CA LEU A 28 18.95 -0.60 30.31
C LEU A 28 19.11 -0.61 31.84
N ASN A 29 18.59 0.41 32.52
CA ASN A 29 18.60 0.47 33.98
C ASN A 29 17.42 -0.33 34.56
N LEU A 30 17.71 -1.46 35.21
CA LEU A 30 16.77 -2.14 36.10
C LEU A 30 17.11 -1.77 37.55
N ARG A 31 16.07 -1.62 38.38
CA ARG A 31 15.99 -0.98 39.72
C ARG A 31 17.24 -1.04 40.63
N SER A 32 17.34 0.01 41.45
CA SER A 32 18.37 0.29 42.45
C SER A 32 18.80 -0.93 43.28
N GLY A 33 20.11 -1.22 43.27
CA GLY A 33 20.76 -2.08 44.26
C GLY A 33 21.60 -3.22 43.71
N LYS A 34 21.40 -3.68 42.47
CA LYS A 34 22.24 -4.74 41.86
C LYS A 34 22.44 -4.50 40.37
N ARG A 35 23.56 -3.89 39.99
CA ARG A 35 24.01 -3.80 38.59
C ARG A 35 24.47 -5.18 38.11
N LYS A 36 23.56 -6.01 37.59
CA LYS A 36 23.93 -7.08 36.67
C LYS A 36 23.85 -6.52 35.25
N ILE A 37 25.01 -6.21 34.67
CA ILE A 37 25.12 -5.93 33.24
C ILE A 37 25.00 -7.27 32.53
N GLN A 38 23.77 -7.69 32.22
CA GLN A 38 23.56 -8.85 31.35
C GLN A 38 23.74 -8.35 29.91
N LYS A 39 24.90 -8.66 29.32
CA LYS A 39 25.20 -8.38 27.91
C LYS A 39 24.28 -9.24 27.04
N ILE A 40 23.09 -8.74 26.71
CA ILE A 40 22.26 -9.34 25.68
C ILE A 40 22.84 -8.88 24.34
N ARG A 41 23.60 -9.76 23.67
CA ARG A 41 24.06 -9.53 22.29
C ARG A 41 22.87 -9.74 21.35
N ALA A 42 22.18 -8.67 20.97
CA ALA A 42 21.39 -8.69 19.75
C ALA A 42 22.36 -8.55 18.56
N LYS A 43 22.32 -9.51 17.63
CA LYS A 43 23.13 -9.55 16.41
C LYS A 43 22.18 -9.21 15.24
N GLY A 44 22.25 -8.01 14.66
CA GLY A 44 21.40 -7.59 13.54
C GLY A 44 21.61 -6.12 13.16
N SER A 45 21.84 -5.83 11.87
CA SER A 45 21.88 -4.45 11.36
C SER A 45 20.47 -3.90 11.28
N PHE A 46 20.29 -2.69 11.81
CA PHE A 46 19.06 -1.92 11.65
C PHE A 46 19.01 -1.20 10.28
N ASP A 47 20.06 -1.33 9.46
CA ASP A 47 20.02 -0.96 8.05
C ASP A 47 19.24 -2.01 7.28
N ARG A 48 17.91 -1.89 7.34
CA ARG A 48 17.00 -2.53 6.41
C ARG A 48 16.59 -1.48 5.38
N ASP A 49 16.83 -1.77 4.11
CA ASP A 49 16.41 -0.93 2.97
C ASP A 49 15.01 -1.27 2.48
N ASP A 50 14.39 -2.25 3.13
CA ASP A 50 12.98 -2.57 3.04
C ASP A 50 12.13 -1.61 3.90
N LEU A 51 11.06 -1.09 3.30
CA LEU A 51 10.08 -0.25 3.96
C LEU A 51 8.90 -1.13 4.38
N TYR A 52 8.51 -1.05 5.64
CA TYR A 52 7.24 -1.59 6.12
C TYR A 52 6.47 -0.47 6.82
N TRP A 53 5.25 -0.21 6.35
CA TRP A 53 4.35 0.74 6.97
C TRP A 53 2.96 0.15 7.10
N PHE A 54 2.35 0.38 8.25
CA PHE A 54 1.06 -0.15 8.63
C PHE A 54 0.32 0.89 9.47
N THR A 55 -1.01 0.96 9.30
CA THR A 55 -1.90 1.73 10.17
C THR A 55 -3.26 1.07 10.24
N THR A 56 -3.92 1.14 11.40
CA THR A 56 -5.36 0.89 11.54
C THR A 56 -6.14 2.19 11.74
N PHE A 57 -5.54 3.33 11.37
CA PHE A 57 -6.11 4.66 11.57
C PHE A 57 -6.45 4.95 13.03
N GLU A 58 -5.53 4.61 13.94
CA GLU A 58 -5.65 4.82 15.38
C GLU A 58 -5.76 6.30 15.75
N THR A 59 -5.22 7.16 14.89
CA THR A 59 -5.38 8.62 14.90
C THR A 59 -5.41 9.15 13.47
N LEU A 60 -6.05 10.30 13.26
CA LEU A 60 -5.96 11.08 12.02
C LEU A 60 -4.79 12.08 12.06
N ASP A 61 -4.13 12.20 13.21
CA ASP A 61 -2.94 13.02 13.36
C ASP A 61 -1.82 12.48 12.47
N GLY A 62 -1.21 13.38 11.70
CA GLY A 62 -0.17 13.03 10.73
C GLY A 62 -0.71 12.51 9.40
N PHE A 63 -2.02 12.47 9.18
CA PHE A 63 -2.62 12.36 7.86
C PHE A 63 -3.01 13.73 7.34
N PHE A 64 -2.88 13.92 6.03
CA PHE A 64 -3.45 15.07 5.36
C PHE A 64 -4.90 14.75 4.98
N GLN A 65 -5.74 15.77 5.07
CA GLN A 65 -7.17 15.65 4.98
C GLN A 65 -7.70 16.73 4.03
N ASN A 66 -8.64 16.35 3.17
CA ASN A 66 -9.44 17.27 2.36
C ASN A 66 -10.91 16.91 2.54
N GLY A 67 -11.74 17.92 2.82
CA GLY A 67 -13.12 17.75 3.26
C GLY A 67 -13.24 17.69 4.80
N GLY A 68 -14.48 17.61 5.29
CA GLY A 68 -14.81 17.64 6.72
C GLY A 68 -15.50 16.37 7.26
N GLY A 69 -15.76 15.37 6.42
CA GLY A 69 -16.55 14.19 6.75
C GLY A 69 -15.75 13.00 7.26
N MET A 70 -14.56 13.22 7.82
CA MET A 70 -13.65 12.17 8.30
C MET A 70 -13.82 11.95 9.79
N THR A 71 -14.09 10.70 10.17
CA THR A 71 -14.28 10.28 11.56
C THR A 71 -13.64 8.92 11.78
N PHE A 72 -13.38 8.56 13.03
CA PHE A 72 -13.11 7.15 13.36
C PHE A 72 -14.39 6.36 13.26
N ASP A 73 -14.28 5.13 12.79
CA ASP A 73 -15.39 4.20 12.88
C ASP A 73 -15.74 3.98 14.37
N SER A 74 -17.03 3.99 14.71
CA SER A 74 -17.49 3.94 16.11
C SER A 74 -17.07 2.66 16.84
N ASP A 75 -16.82 1.60 16.05
CA ASP A 75 -16.33 0.31 16.55
C ASP A 75 -14.80 0.27 16.70
N GLY A 76 -14.10 1.39 16.46
CA GLY A 76 -12.64 1.49 16.51
C GLY A 76 -11.94 0.72 15.40
N ARG A 77 -12.63 0.42 14.30
CA ARG A 77 -12.17 -0.51 13.25
C ARG A 77 -11.40 0.15 12.12
N GLY A 78 -11.24 1.47 12.11
CA GLY A 78 -10.52 2.19 11.06
C GLY A 78 -11.02 3.62 10.85
N VAL A 79 -10.80 4.13 9.64
CA VAL A 79 -11.27 5.46 9.21
C VAL A 79 -12.58 5.35 8.45
N LYS A 80 -13.50 6.27 8.75
CA LYS A 80 -14.76 6.48 8.03
C LYS A 80 -14.74 7.84 7.34
N MET A 81 -14.96 7.85 6.04
CA MET A 81 -15.03 9.04 5.19
C MET A 81 -16.45 9.17 4.65
N THR A 82 -17.13 10.28 4.96
CA THR A 82 -18.52 10.53 4.58
C THR A 82 -18.59 11.77 3.69
N THR A 83 -19.04 11.64 2.44
CA THR A 83 -19.27 12.81 1.59
C THR A 83 -20.48 13.60 2.10
N ALA A 84 -20.54 14.88 1.78
CA ALA A 84 -21.77 15.65 1.88
C ALA A 84 -22.84 15.10 0.92
N ALA A 85 -24.10 15.42 1.18
CA ALA A 85 -25.18 15.26 0.21
C ALA A 85 -25.10 16.43 -0.78
N SER A 86 -24.14 16.36 -1.70
CA SER A 86 -23.98 17.30 -2.81
C SER A 86 -23.14 16.65 -3.90
N THR A 87 -23.59 16.75 -5.15
CA THR A 87 -22.87 16.19 -6.29
C THR A 87 -21.42 16.68 -6.35
N ASN A 88 -20.50 15.75 -6.61
CA ASN A 88 -19.04 15.96 -6.69
C ASN A 88 -18.37 16.36 -5.37
N ASP A 89 -19.01 16.16 -4.21
CA ASP A 89 -18.31 16.28 -2.94
C ASP A 89 -17.27 15.16 -2.80
N GLU A 90 -16.00 15.54 -2.64
CA GLU A 90 -14.87 14.64 -2.42
C GLU A 90 -14.42 14.73 -0.96
N GLN A 91 -14.27 13.57 -0.33
CA GLN A 91 -13.47 13.43 0.89
C GLN A 91 -12.18 12.70 0.55
N ARG A 92 -11.06 13.16 1.12
CA ARG A 92 -9.76 12.54 0.87
C ARG A 92 -8.89 12.52 2.12
N VAL A 93 -8.28 11.35 2.38
CA VAL A 93 -7.22 11.14 3.37
C VAL A 93 -5.99 10.64 2.65
N TYR A 94 -4.82 11.18 2.99
CA TYR A 94 -3.56 10.68 2.44
C TYR A 94 -2.39 10.80 3.39
N LYS A 95 -1.40 9.93 3.19
CA LYS A 95 -0.11 9.96 3.87
C LYS A 95 1.00 10.19 2.86
N THR A 96 1.83 11.17 3.13
CA THR A 96 3.02 11.50 2.34
C THR A 96 4.27 11.48 3.21
N PHE A 97 5.43 11.19 2.61
CA PHE A 97 6.73 11.43 3.25
C PHE A 97 7.18 12.91 3.15
N GLY A 98 6.38 13.77 2.51
CA GLY A 98 6.69 15.17 2.28
C GLY A 98 7.92 15.36 1.38
N THR A 99 8.61 16.48 1.56
CA THR A 99 9.84 16.85 0.81
C THR A 99 11.02 15.92 1.10
N TYR A 100 10.96 15.18 2.21
CA TYR A 100 12.01 14.24 2.63
C TYR A 100 11.62 12.80 2.30
N ALA A 101 10.95 12.60 1.16
CA ALA A 101 10.70 11.27 0.64
C ALA A 101 12.01 10.48 0.66
N PRO A 102 12.11 9.39 1.45
CA PRO A 102 13.35 8.64 1.49
C PRO A 102 13.60 8.11 0.09
N ASP A 103 14.84 8.22 -0.40
CA ASP A 103 15.31 7.63 -1.66
C ASP A 103 14.97 6.11 -1.76
N LYS A 104 14.62 5.53 -0.62
CA LYS A 104 14.21 4.15 -0.42
C LYS A 104 12.86 3.80 -1.06
N MET A 105 11.92 4.75 -1.22
CA MET A 105 10.62 4.43 -1.84
C MET A 105 10.63 4.66 -3.36
N THR A 106 10.94 3.63 -4.14
CA THR A 106 11.04 3.71 -5.62
C THR A 106 10.15 2.69 -6.30
N TRP A 107 9.62 2.93 -7.50
CA TRP A 107 8.86 1.89 -8.21
C TRP A 107 9.75 0.76 -8.74
N ASN A 108 11.07 0.91 -8.65
CA ASN A 108 12.06 -0.06 -9.11
C ASN A 108 12.29 -1.22 -8.11
N LYS A 109 11.45 -1.35 -7.09
CA LYS A 109 11.54 -2.37 -6.04
C LYS A 109 10.18 -3.04 -5.87
N ASP A 110 10.19 -4.32 -5.58
CA ASP A 110 8.96 -5.09 -5.36
C ASP A 110 8.15 -4.50 -4.21
N ARG A 111 6.82 -4.52 -4.36
CA ARG A 111 5.91 -3.97 -3.35
C ARG A 111 4.72 -4.89 -3.11
N LYS A 112 4.24 -4.88 -1.88
CA LYS A 112 2.95 -5.48 -1.51
C LYS A 112 2.12 -4.43 -0.80
N ILE A 113 0.91 -4.18 -1.29
CA ILE A 113 -0.08 -3.29 -0.66
C ILE A 113 -1.24 -4.16 -0.20
N LYS A 114 -1.75 -3.92 1.00
CA LYS A 114 -2.89 -4.66 1.54
C LYS A 114 -3.81 -3.76 2.36
N PHE A 115 -5.12 -3.87 2.15
CA PHE A 115 -6.10 -3.12 2.92
C PHE A 115 -7.47 -3.79 2.91
N LYS A 116 -8.32 -3.40 3.86
CA LYS A 116 -9.74 -3.75 3.89
C LYS A 116 -10.60 -2.52 3.75
N PHE A 117 -11.67 -2.62 2.99
CA PHE A 117 -12.64 -1.54 2.83
C PHE A 117 -14.07 -2.05 2.71
N SER A 118 -15.02 -1.16 3.00
CA SER A 118 -16.45 -1.32 2.72
C SER A 118 -17.04 0.03 2.32
N VAL A 119 -18.16 0.00 1.61
CA VAL A 119 -18.92 1.20 1.24
C VAL A 119 -20.38 1.02 1.64
N ASP A 120 -21.08 2.09 2.02
CA ASP A 120 -22.51 2.02 2.35
C ASP A 120 -23.43 1.96 1.11
N SER A 121 -22.89 2.37 -0.04
CA SER A 121 -23.58 2.46 -1.32
C SER A 121 -22.61 2.13 -2.46
N VAL A 122 -23.14 1.51 -3.51
CA VAL A 122 -22.43 1.15 -4.74
C VAL A 122 -23.06 1.81 -5.98
N THR A 123 -23.82 2.88 -5.79
CA THR A 123 -24.36 3.70 -6.88
C THR A 123 -23.91 5.13 -6.70
N ALA A 124 -23.66 5.82 -7.81
CA ALA A 124 -23.26 7.22 -7.87
C ALA A 124 -22.07 7.52 -6.95
N ILE A 125 -21.06 6.65 -7.00
CA ILE A 125 -19.85 6.72 -6.18
C ILE A 125 -18.62 6.52 -7.07
N ASN A 126 -17.61 7.34 -6.83
CA ASN A 126 -16.26 7.14 -7.34
C ASN A 126 -15.31 7.08 -6.14
N LEU A 127 -14.43 6.08 -6.08
CA LEU A 127 -13.40 6.02 -5.04
C LEU A 127 -12.07 5.54 -5.60
N TRP A 128 -11.00 5.91 -4.91
CA TRP A 128 -9.64 5.52 -5.22
C TRP A 128 -8.88 5.17 -3.94
N LEU A 129 -8.24 4.00 -3.90
CA LEU A 129 -7.41 3.56 -2.78
C LEU A 129 -6.10 2.96 -3.28
N GLY A 130 -4.95 3.41 -2.75
CA GLY A 130 -3.67 2.82 -3.12
C GLY A 130 -2.42 3.64 -2.77
N ASN A 131 -1.38 3.46 -3.58
CA ASN A 131 -0.09 4.17 -3.51
C ASN A 131 0.12 5.05 -4.73
N GLY A 132 0.79 6.19 -4.53
CA GLY A 132 0.97 7.21 -5.54
C GLY A 132 -0.19 8.20 -5.58
N ILE A 133 -0.23 9.01 -6.65
CA ILE A 133 -1.28 10.01 -6.84
C ILE A 133 -2.41 9.35 -7.64
N LEU A 134 -3.57 9.15 -7.02
CA LEU A 134 -4.73 8.51 -7.65
C LEU A 134 -5.79 9.53 -8.12
N SER A 135 -5.48 10.83 -8.10
CA SER A 135 -6.40 11.87 -8.59
C SER A 135 -6.52 11.92 -10.12
N SER A 136 -5.74 11.13 -10.85
CA SER A 136 -5.75 11.08 -12.31
C SER A 136 -5.35 9.70 -12.82
N ALA A 137 -5.92 9.32 -13.96
CA ALA A 137 -5.51 8.15 -14.75
C ALA A 137 -4.07 8.26 -15.28
N THR A 138 -3.49 9.46 -15.29
CA THR A 138 -2.17 9.73 -15.90
C THR A 138 -1.04 9.92 -14.90
N THR A 139 -1.30 9.90 -13.59
CA THR A 139 -0.25 10.06 -12.57
C THR A 139 0.27 8.70 -12.11
N LYS A 140 1.56 8.56 -11.78
CA LYS A 140 2.10 7.26 -11.33
C LYS A 140 1.37 6.73 -10.09
N HIS A 141 0.76 5.57 -10.19
CA HIS A 141 0.05 4.93 -9.08
C HIS A 141 -0.08 3.42 -9.23
N ILE A 142 -0.42 2.77 -8.11
CA ILE A 142 -0.94 1.40 -8.04
C ILE A 142 -2.06 1.41 -7.00
N GLY A 143 -3.25 0.94 -7.37
CA GLY A 143 -4.39 0.92 -6.46
C GLY A 143 -5.63 0.28 -7.04
N ILE A 144 -6.77 0.59 -6.44
CA ILE A 144 -8.10 0.25 -6.94
C ILE A 144 -8.89 1.51 -7.24
N LYS A 145 -9.89 1.33 -8.11
CA LYS A 145 -10.93 2.29 -8.42
C LYS A 145 -12.29 1.59 -8.34
N LEU A 146 -13.26 2.19 -7.67
CA LEU A 146 -14.67 1.81 -7.80
C LEU A 146 -15.40 2.91 -8.55
N VAL A 147 -16.18 2.51 -9.55
CA VAL A 147 -17.18 3.36 -10.18
C VAL A 147 -18.51 2.62 -10.06
N ASP A 148 -19.45 3.20 -9.33
CA ASP A 148 -20.68 2.50 -8.92
C ASP A 148 -20.35 1.20 -8.17
N ASN A 149 -20.63 0.04 -8.76
CA ASN A 149 -20.33 -1.27 -8.20
C ASN A 149 -19.14 -1.96 -8.87
N ALA A 150 -18.58 -1.38 -9.93
CA ALA A 150 -17.53 -1.98 -10.73
C ALA A 150 -16.15 -1.71 -10.12
N LEU A 151 -15.56 -2.74 -9.52
CA LEU A 151 -14.26 -2.66 -8.88
C LEU A 151 -13.14 -3.01 -9.86
N THR A 152 -12.18 -2.12 -9.99
CA THR A 152 -11.11 -2.19 -10.98
C THR A 152 -9.75 -1.99 -10.31
N GLY A 153 -8.80 -2.89 -10.54
CA GLY A 153 -7.40 -2.68 -10.24
C GLY A 153 -6.81 -1.73 -11.27
N THR A 154 -6.03 -0.75 -10.83
CA THR A 154 -5.52 0.30 -11.71
C THR A 154 -4.06 0.63 -11.40
N ILE A 155 -3.30 0.83 -12.47
CA ILE A 155 -1.92 1.30 -12.42
C ILE A 155 -1.68 2.32 -13.52
N ALA A 156 -0.71 3.21 -13.32
CA ALA A 156 -0.25 4.10 -14.39
C ALA A 156 1.23 4.42 -14.26
N ASP A 157 1.86 4.69 -15.40
CA ASP A 157 3.30 4.96 -15.52
C ASP A 157 3.66 6.46 -15.49
N GLY A 158 2.67 7.33 -15.32
CA GLY A 158 2.84 8.78 -15.46
C GLY A 158 2.39 9.31 -16.84
N SER A 159 1.87 8.45 -17.71
CA SER A 159 1.30 8.81 -19.00
C SER A 159 -0.08 8.17 -19.22
N THR A 160 -0.19 6.86 -19.05
CA THR A 160 -1.39 6.08 -19.42
C THR A 160 -1.79 5.12 -18.31
N GLU A 161 -3.10 4.98 -18.10
CA GLU A 161 -3.67 4.01 -17.16
C GLU A 161 -3.74 2.62 -17.81
N ALA A 162 -3.45 1.58 -17.04
CA ALA A 162 -3.82 0.21 -17.35
C ALA A 162 -4.74 -0.31 -16.24
N THR A 163 -5.78 -1.04 -16.63
CA THR A 163 -6.84 -1.49 -15.71
C THR A 163 -7.08 -3.00 -15.79
N LEU A 164 -7.58 -3.56 -14.71
CA LEU A 164 -8.00 -4.96 -14.59
C LEU A 164 -9.32 -5.03 -13.82
N SER A 165 -10.35 -5.65 -14.39
CA SER A 165 -11.61 -5.86 -13.66
C SER A 165 -11.38 -6.85 -12.51
N LEU A 166 -11.77 -6.46 -11.29
CA LEU A 166 -11.74 -7.32 -10.10
C LEU A 166 -13.11 -7.96 -9.81
N GLY A 167 -14.15 -7.44 -10.47
CA GLY A 167 -15.53 -7.86 -10.34
C GLY A 167 -16.44 -6.73 -9.87
N ASN A 168 -17.67 -7.08 -9.51
CA ASN A 168 -18.61 -6.16 -8.88
C ASN A 168 -18.65 -6.40 -7.37
N ILE A 169 -18.81 -5.33 -6.60
CA ILE A 169 -19.00 -5.41 -5.16
C ILE A 169 -20.43 -5.10 -4.74
N THR A 170 -20.75 -5.42 -3.48
CA THR A 170 -22.02 -5.12 -2.84
C THR A 170 -21.80 -4.14 -1.70
N ALA A 171 -22.80 -3.29 -1.46
CA ALA A 171 -22.77 -2.38 -0.32
C ALA A 171 -22.67 -3.15 1.00
N THR A 172 -22.03 -2.54 2.00
CA THR A 172 -21.81 -3.04 3.37
C THR A 172 -20.94 -4.29 3.52
N THR A 173 -20.56 -4.95 2.42
CA THR A 173 -19.63 -6.07 2.44
C THR A 173 -18.19 -5.55 2.59
N ILE A 174 -17.43 -6.20 3.47
CA ILE A 174 -16.00 -5.92 3.66
C ILE A 174 -15.22 -6.75 2.65
N TYR A 175 -14.38 -6.08 1.87
CA TYR A 175 -13.46 -6.70 0.92
C TYR A 175 -12.02 -6.49 1.36
N GLU A 176 -11.19 -7.51 1.20
CA GLU A 176 -9.74 -7.41 1.35
C GLU A 176 -9.07 -7.36 -0.03
N ILE A 177 -8.23 -6.35 -0.22
CA ILE A 177 -7.41 -6.21 -1.42
C ILE A 177 -5.96 -6.47 -1.06
N GLU A 178 -5.30 -7.26 -1.89
CA GLU A 178 -3.85 -7.39 -1.89
C GLU A 178 -3.33 -7.11 -3.31
N ILE A 179 -2.32 -6.25 -3.41
CA ILE A 179 -1.69 -5.87 -4.68
C ILE A 179 -0.21 -6.19 -4.57
N ARG A 180 0.33 -6.93 -5.54
CA ARG A 180 1.74 -7.34 -5.56
C ARG A 180 2.42 -6.83 -6.82
N LEU A 181 3.33 -5.87 -6.66
CA LEU A 181 4.22 -5.40 -7.71
C LEU A 181 5.50 -6.24 -7.71
N ILE A 182 5.80 -6.85 -8.85
CA ILE A 182 7.15 -7.28 -9.22
C ILE A 182 7.70 -6.19 -10.12
N ALA A 183 8.72 -5.47 -9.65
CA ALA A 183 9.17 -4.23 -10.28
C ALA A 183 9.58 -4.44 -11.74
N GLY A 184 8.99 -3.65 -12.64
CA GLY A 184 9.24 -3.74 -14.09
C GLY A 184 8.72 -5.01 -14.77
N VAL A 185 8.05 -5.91 -14.06
CA VAL A 185 7.55 -7.19 -14.60
C VAL A 185 6.02 -7.23 -14.62
N SER A 186 5.37 -7.08 -13.46
CA SER A 186 3.91 -7.26 -13.37
C SER A 186 3.34 -6.71 -12.07
N VAL A 187 2.03 -6.43 -12.08
CA VAL A 187 1.22 -6.20 -10.87
C VAL A 187 0.10 -7.23 -10.79
N GLU A 188 0.08 -8.04 -9.74
CA GLU A 188 -1.01 -8.97 -9.42
C GLU A 188 -2.02 -8.30 -8.50
N PHE A 189 -3.31 -8.49 -8.78
CA PHE A 189 -4.40 -8.07 -7.90
C PHE A 189 -5.12 -9.29 -7.33
N LEU A 190 -5.31 -9.31 -6.01
CA LEU A 190 -6.08 -10.32 -5.30
C LEU A 190 -7.25 -9.65 -4.58
N LEU A 191 -8.42 -10.27 -4.68
CA LEU A 191 -9.64 -9.91 -3.95
C LEU A 191 -9.99 -11.08 -3.03
N ASP A 192 -10.02 -10.82 -1.72
CA ASP A 192 -10.27 -11.83 -0.68
C ASP A 192 -9.34 -13.05 -0.80
N GLY A 193 -8.06 -12.79 -1.11
CA GLY A 193 -7.03 -13.81 -1.30
C GLY A 193 -7.10 -14.56 -2.64
N VAL A 194 -8.06 -14.27 -3.51
CA VAL A 194 -8.20 -14.89 -4.83
C VAL A 194 -7.59 -13.98 -5.89
N SER A 195 -6.60 -14.48 -6.63
CA SER A 195 -6.00 -13.77 -7.76
C SER A 195 -7.03 -13.47 -8.84
N LYS A 196 -7.07 -12.22 -9.29
CA LYS A 196 -7.92 -11.71 -10.37
C LYS A 196 -7.17 -11.52 -11.69
N GLY A 197 -5.84 -11.67 -11.66
CA GLY A 197 -4.98 -11.54 -12.82
C GLY A 197 -3.84 -10.55 -12.62
N PHE A 198 -3.15 -10.27 -13.73
CA PHE A 198 -1.95 -9.44 -13.77
C PHE A 198 -2.11 -8.31 -14.77
N ILE A 199 -1.52 -7.16 -14.45
CA ILE A 199 -1.23 -6.09 -15.42
C ILE A 199 0.29 -6.08 -15.68
N VAL A 200 0.70 -6.07 -16.94
CA VAL A 200 2.12 -6.13 -17.37
C VAL A 200 2.56 -4.94 -18.22
N THR A 201 1.67 -3.99 -18.46
CA THR A 201 1.91 -2.77 -19.25
C THR A 201 1.67 -1.53 -18.38
N ASN A 202 2.23 -0.38 -18.78
CA ASN A 202 2.09 0.89 -18.06
C ASN A 202 2.49 0.78 -16.57
N LEU A 203 3.49 -0.06 -16.29
CA LEU A 203 4.03 -0.24 -14.95
C LEU A 203 4.71 1.07 -14.51
N PRO A 204 4.44 1.56 -13.31
CA PRO A 204 5.17 2.71 -12.80
C PRO A 204 6.64 2.37 -12.59
N THR A 205 7.52 3.34 -12.89
CA THR A 205 8.99 3.21 -12.76
C THR A 205 9.62 4.46 -12.14
N GLY A 206 10.85 4.33 -11.63
CA GLY A 206 11.66 5.43 -11.11
C GLY A 206 11.27 5.93 -9.71
N SER A 207 11.94 7.01 -9.26
CA SER A 207 11.89 7.51 -7.87
C SER A 207 11.04 8.76 -7.67
N ALA A 208 10.91 9.64 -8.66
CA ALA A 208 10.55 11.05 -8.42
C ALA A 208 9.09 11.34 -7.99
N ILE A 209 8.18 10.38 -8.11
CA ILE A 209 6.74 10.52 -7.73
C ILE A 209 6.22 9.25 -7.03
N ALA A 210 7.01 8.17 -7.06
CA ALA A 210 6.70 6.86 -6.51
C ALA A 210 6.54 6.81 -4.99
N SER A 211 7.04 7.85 -4.35
CA SER A 211 7.27 7.99 -2.93
C SER A 211 6.41 9.05 -2.30
N THR A 212 5.79 9.94 -3.09
CA THR A 212 5.12 11.09 -2.49
C THR A 212 3.92 10.63 -1.68
N TYR A 213 3.17 9.61 -2.11
CA TYR A 213 1.96 9.17 -1.40
C TYR A 213 2.05 7.69 -1.03
N LEU A 214 2.31 7.46 0.26
CA LEU A 214 2.34 6.16 0.91
C LEU A 214 0.94 5.58 1.10
N LEU A 215 -0.05 6.46 1.18
CA LEU A 215 -1.47 6.14 1.24
C LEU A 215 -2.23 7.24 0.51
N TRP A 216 -3.18 6.84 -0.32
CA TRP A 216 -4.21 7.70 -0.86
C TRP A 216 -5.56 7.00 -0.72
N LEU A 217 -6.51 7.67 -0.09
CA LEU A 217 -7.91 7.25 0.02
C LEU A 217 -8.78 8.43 -0.41
N SER A 218 -9.63 8.27 -1.42
CA SER A 218 -10.66 9.26 -1.74
C SER A 218 -11.99 8.59 -2.04
N VAL A 219 -13.07 9.30 -1.71
CA VAL A 219 -14.44 8.97 -2.08
C VAL A 219 -15.14 10.23 -2.55
N THR A 220 -15.87 10.11 -3.65
CA THR A 220 -16.63 11.19 -4.28
C THR A 220 -18.03 10.68 -4.59
N THR A 221 -19.05 11.46 -4.23
CA THR A 221 -20.43 11.19 -4.65
C THR A 221 -20.72 11.88 -5.98
N THR A 222 -21.46 11.24 -6.88
CA THR A 222 -21.91 11.86 -8.15
C THR A 222 -23.39 12.25 -8.12
N GLU A 223 -24.04 12.11 -6.98
CA GLU A 223 -25.44 12.49 -6.77
C GLU A 223 -25.63 13.29 -5.47
N ASN A 224 -26.85 13.79 -5.26
CA ASN A 224 -27.20 14.57 -4.08
C ASN A 224 -27.53 13.64 -2.87
N VAL A 225 -26.65 12.68 -2.60
CA VAL A 225 -26.75 11.70 -1.51
C VAL A 225 -25.35 11.46 -0.97
N ALA A 226 -25.22 11.49 0.36
CA ALA A 226 -23.96 11.18 1.03
C ALA A 226 -23.54 9.73 0.75
N LYS A 227 -22.24 9.50 0.63
CA LYS A 227 -21.61 8.19 0.48
C LYS A 227 -20.59 7.99 1.58
N VAL A 228 -20.45 6.76 2.05
CA VAL A 228 -19.51 6.39 3.09
C VAL A 228 -18.52 5.37 2.54
N LEU A 229 -17.23 5.68 2.70
CA LEU A 229 -16.13 4.73 2.60
C LEU A 229 -15.59 4.44 4.00
N GLN A 230 -15.45 3.17 4.35
CA GLN A 230 -14.74 2.72 5.54
C GLN A 230 -13.50 1.95 5.13
N VAL A 231 -12.37 2.24 5.76
CA VAL A 231 -11.10 1.53 5.53
C VAL A 231 -10.56 1.05 6.87
N GLY A 232 -10.41 -0.26 7.01
CA GLY A 232 -10.11 -0.87 8.29
C GLY A 232 -8.63 -0.82 8.67
N TYR A 233 -7.77 -1.13 7.70
CA TYR A 233 -6.32 -1.01 7.84
C TYR A 233 -5.70 -0.75 6.48
N PHE A 234 -4.47 -0.26 6.50
CA PHE A 234 -3.62 -0.19 5.34
C PHE A 234 -2.21 -0.65 5.68
N GLU A 235 -1.67 -1.54 4.87
CA GLU A 235 -0.31 -2.04 4.94
C GLU A 235 0.37 -1.83 3.59
N THR A 236 1.62 -1.40 3.62
CA THR A 236 2.50 -1.43 2.45
C THR A 236 3.87 -1.90 2.86
N TRP A 237 4.41 -2.76 2.02
CA TRP A 237 5.74 -3.32 2.14
C TRP A 237 6.48 -3.13 0.83
N GLN A 238 7.77 -2.86 0.96
CA GLN A 238 8.68 -2.76 -0.17
C GLN A 238 9.98 -3.46 0.17
N LEU A 239 10.41 -4.33 -0.73
CA LEU A 239 11.68 -5.07 -0.62
C LEU A 239 12.88 -4.22 -1.03
N GLU A 240 14.07 -4.68 -0.65
CA GLU A 240 15.34 -4.18 -1.19
C GLU A 240 15.44 -4.38 -2.71
#